data_AF-A0A090M1J4-F1
#
_entry.id   AF-A0A090M1J4-F1
#
_cell.length_a   1.000
_cell.length_b   1.000
_cell.length_c   1.000
_cell.angle_alpha   90.00
_cell.angle_beta   90.00
_cell.angle_gamma   90.00
#
_symmetry.space_group_name_H-M   'P 1'
#
loop_
_entity.id
_entity.type
_entity.pdbx_description
1 polymer ?
#
loop_
_entity_poly.entity_id
_entity_poly.type
_entity_poly.pdbx_seq_one_letter_code
_entity_poly.pdbx_strand_id
1 'polypeptide(L)'
;MPRSGARLRNAWVRVFVVAFAAASCARAEESTETEEPRLIGWLGEVARPPAPSATGDGATNSSIEDALLSSSSESAVKGASEIGAKARGTWTTLSWSPRAFLYQNFLTEDECEHLIALGEKKLERSTVVGSKGKEGDVHSARTSFGTFITRRLTPTLSAVEDRVAEYSGIPWRHQEQLQLLRYEKGQEYVAHHDGIVSKGNGEKRIATVLMFLREPEFGGETHFPDATPLPATRSEFLGSRAKLSDCGWNEGRGFSVIPRKGDAILFFSHHINGTSDDAASHASCPTLRGIKYTATKWIHEKEFDTTTFETPMCEDKEDMCDQWANSGECEKNPVFMMGIETVGSCSKSCCARDRSRLSDIQKRFCEPCDEKM
;
A
#
# COMPACT_ATOMS: atom_id res chain seq x y z
N MET A 1 -1.31 -26.74 -65.71
CA MET A 1 -2.54 -27.33 -66.30
C MET A 1 -2.65 -28.77 -65.83
N PRO A 2 -3.85 -29.38 -65.77
CA PRO A 2 -5.21 -28.81 -65.88
C PRO A 2 -5.58 -28.03 -64.58
N ARG A 3 -6.74 -27.41 -64.29
CA ARG A 3 -8.19 -27.65 -64.58
C ARG A 3 -8.73 -28.93 -63.92
N SER A 4 -9.92 -29.00 -63.33
CA SER A 4 -10.96 -27.99 -63.03
C SER A 4 -12.04 -28.59 -62.11
N GLY A 5 -12.75 -27.79 -61.31
CA GLY A 5 -13.99 -28.24 -60.65
C GLY A 5 -14.55 -27.26 -59.61
N ALA A 6 -15.76 -26.74 -59.82
CA ALA A 6 -16.46 -25.87 -58.86
C ALA A 6 -17.99 -25.93 -59.03
N ARG A 7 -18.71 -26.05 -57.91
CA ARG A 7 -20.14 -25.72 -57.64
C ARG A 7 -20.34 -25.82 -56.10
N LEU A 8 -20.99 -24.91 -55.37
CA LEU A 8 -22.39 -24.40 -55.43
C LEU A 8 -23.41 -25.53 -55.07
N ARG A 9 -24.43 -25.35 -54.21
CA ARG A 9 -24.93 -24.17 -53.46
C ARG A 9 -26.03 -24.59 -52.43
N ASN A 10 -26.39 -23.68 -51.50
CA ASN A 10 -27.62 -23.64 -50.66
C ASN A 10 -27.78 -24.76 -49.57
N ALA A 11 -28.35 -24.60 -48.35
CA ALA A 11 -29.13 -23.59 -47.58
C ALA A 11 -30.64 -23.92 -47.36
N TRP A 12 -31.25 -23.36 -46.28
CA TRP A 12 -32.66 -23.47 -45.79
C TRP A 12 -33.00 -24.77 -44.99
N VAL A 13 -33.86 -24.88 -43.94
CA VAL A 13 -34.63 -23.93 -43.04
C VAL A 13 -35.11 -24.71 -41.75
N ARG A 14 -35.13 -24.18 -40.49
CA ARG A 14 -36.22 -23.51 -39.68
C ARG A 14 -37.56 -24.31 -39.48
N VAL A 15 -38.32 -24.35 -38.36
CA VAL A 15 -38.25 -23.95 -36.90
C VAL A 15 -39.34 -24.69 -36.05
N PHE A 16 -39.38 -24.48 -34.71
CA PHE A 16 -40.45 -24.81 -33.70
C PHE A 16 -40.44 -26.23 -33.10
N VAL A 17 -40.98 -26.57 -31.90
CA VAL A 17 -41.87 -25.94 -30.86
C VAL A 17 -41.19 -26.09 -29.44
N VAL A 18 -41.49 -25.57 -28.21
CA VAL A 18 -42.62 -25.03 -27.35
C VAL A 18 -43.66 -26.10 -26.90
N ALA A 19 -44.26 -26.18 -25.68
CA ALA A 19 -44.48 -25.20 -24.59
C ALA A 19 -44.84 -25.74 -23.15
N PHE A 20 -44.40 -25.01 -22.08
CA PHE A 20 -45.10 -24.65 -20.80
C PHE A 20 -45.43 -25.62 -19.61
N ALA A 21 -45.68 -24.96 -18.45
CA ALA A 21 -46.42 -25.36 -17.20
C ALA A 21 -45.71 -26.24 -16.12
N ALA A 22 -45.95 -26.10 -14.79
CA ALA A 22 -46.60 -25.04 -13.97
C ALA A 22 -46.16 -25.11 -12.47
N ALA A 23 -46.61 -24.15 -11.65
CA ALA A 23 -46.14 -23.82 -10.30
C ALA A 23 -46.67 -24.69 -9.12
N SER A 24 -46.09 -24.46 -7.93
CA SER A 24 -46.78 -24.60 -6.63
C SER A 24 -46.24 -23.57 -5.60
N CYS A 25 -46.98 -23.31 -4.52
CA CYS A 25 -46.75 -22.19 -3.60
C CYS A 25 -46.34 -22.63 -2.19
N ALA A 26 -45.61 -21.76 -1.48
CA ALA A 26 -45.52 -21.74 -0.01
C ALA A 26 -45.45 -20.27 0.46
N ARG A 27 -45.90 -19.99 1.69
CA ARG A 27 -45.98 -18.64 2.27
C ARG A 27 -45.64 -18.71 3.76
N ALA A 28 -44.69 -17.88 4.19
CA ALA A 28 -44.39 -17.52 5.58
C ALA A 28 -44.20 -15.99 5.55
N GLU A 29 -45.07 -15.23 6.22
CA GLU A 29 -45.01 -14.86 7.64
C GLU A 29 -43.99 -13.75 7.91
N GLU A 30 -44.46 -12.69 8.57
CA GLU A 30 -43.88 -11.35 8.57
C GLU A 30 -43.45 -11.01 10.00
N SER A 31 -42.15 -11.13 10.29
CA SER A 31 -41.56 -10.83 11.59
C SER A 31 -40.97 -9.42 11.62
N THR A 32 -41.66 -8.50 12.29
CA THR A 32 -41.18 -7.13 12.49
C THR A 32 -40.10 -7.09 13.58
N GLU A 33 -38.84 -7.33 13.21
CA GLU A 33 -37.71 -6.95 14.05
C GLU A 33 -37.38 -5.45 13.86
N THR A 34 -37.14 -4.75 14.97
CA THR A 34 -36.75 -3.34 14.94
C THR A 34 -35.27 -3.21 14.64
N GLU A 35 -34.91 -2.82 13.42
CA GLU A 35 -33.52 -2.48 13.10
C GLU A 35 -33.07 -1.22 13.87
N GLU A 36 -32.16 -1.39 14.82
CA GLU A 36 -31.33 -0.28 15.29
C GLU A 36 -30.44 0.20 14.13
N PRO A 37 -30.29 1.53 13.91
CA PRO A 37 -29.51 2.05 12.79
C PRO A 37 -28.01 1.76 12.98
N ARG A 38 -27.53 0.70 12.31
CA ARG A 38 -26.13 0.30 12.34
C ARG A 38 -25.25 1.29 11.55
N LEU A 39 -24.17 1.74 12.17
CA LEU A 39 -23.20 2.68 11.61
C LEU A 39 -22.69 2.25 10.22
N ILE A 40 -22.97 3.09 9.23
CA ILE A 40 -22.24 3.11 7.96
C ILE A 40 -20.82 3.62 8.25
N GLY A 41 -19.81 3.05 7.60
CA GLY A 41 -18.44 3.58 7.62
C GLY A 41 -17.46 2.93 8.61
N TRP A 42 -17.74 1.76 9.19
CA TRP A 42 -16.67 0.98 9.84
C TRP A 42 -15.77 0.27 8.81
N LEU A 43 -14.51 0.04 9.17
CA LEU A 43 -13.47 -0.45 8.25
C LEU A 43 -13.89 -1.73 7.53
N GLY A 44 -14.10 -1.62 6.22
CA GLY A 44 -14.93 -2.55 5.46
C GLY A 44 -14.27 -3.88 5.08
N GLU A 45 -15.09 -4.91 4.97
CA GLU A 45 -14.77 -6.15 4.26
C GLU A 45 -16.04 -6.74 3.64
N VAL A 46 -15.90 -7.43 2.50
CA VAL A 46 -17.02 -8.13 1.84
C VAL A 46 -17.49 -9.34 2.65
N ALA A 47 -18.68 -9.87 2.30
CA ALA A 47 -19.44 -10.81 3.12
C ALA A 47 -18.63 -11.99 3.69
N ARG A 48 -18.73 -12.18 5.02
CA ARG A 48 -18.15 -13.30 5.76
C ARG A 48 -19.02 -14.56 5.60
N PRO A 49 -18.46 -15.75 5.32
CA PRO A 49 -19.23 -17.00 5.32
C PRO A 49 -19.71 -17.37 6.75
N PRO A 50 -20.81 -18.14 6.88
CA PRO A 50 -21.37 -18.49 8.18
C PRO A 50 -20.44 -19.39 8.99
N ALA A 51 -20.37 -19.15 10.31
CA ALA A 51 -19.70 -20.03 11.26
C ALA A 51 -20.57 -21.28 11.56
N PRO A 52 -19.98 -22.44 11.87
CA PRO A 52 -20.72 -23.64 12.22
C PRO A 52 -21.49 -23.47 13.53
N SER A 53 -22.69 -24.04 13.61
CA SER A 53 -23.59 -23.95 14.77
C SER A 53 -23.03 -24.69 15.98
N ALA A 54 -22.81 -23.97 17.08
CA ALA A 54 -22.47 -24.56 18.37
C ALA A 54 -23.76 -24.94 19.15
N THR A 55 -23.99 -26.23 19.33
CA THR A 55 -24.81 -26.74 20.44
C THR A 55 -23.93 -26.74 21.70
N GLY A 56 -24.29 -25.95 22.71
CA GLY A 56 -23.45 -25.78 23.91
C GLY A 56 -23.76 -26.78 25.04
N ASP A 57 -22.93 -26.74 26.07
CA ASP A 57 -23.31 -26.95 27.48
C ASP A 57 -22.12 -26.60 28.42
N GLY A 58 -22.41 -26.16 29.66
CA GLY A 58 -21.53 -26.39 30.82
C GLY A 58 -20.59 -25.29 31.38
N ALA A 59 -21.09 -24.55 32.37
CA ALA A 59 -20.48 -24.31 33.70
C ALA A 59 -19.25 -23.37 33.98
N THR A 60 -19.55 -22.31 34.76
CA THR A 60 -18.88 -21.81 36.00
C THR A 60 -17.53 -21.05 36.04
N ASN A 61 -17.64 -19.75 36.39
CA ASN A 61 -16.94 -18.95 37.43
C ASN A 61 -15.42 -19.11 37.73
N SER A 62 -14.66 -18.01 37.54
CA SER A 62 -14.00 -17.19 38.60
C SER A 62 -13.30 -15.98 37.95
N SER A 63 -13.65 -14.73 38.28
CA SER A 63 -13.20 -13.93 39.44
C SER A 63 -11.74 -13.46 39.37
N ILE A 64 -11.55 -12.16 39.12
CA ILE A 64 -10.84 -11.17 39.97
C ILE A 64 -10.97 -9.79 39.31
N GLU A 65 -11.80 -8.93 39.88
CA GLU A 65 -11.61 -7.48 39.87
C GLU A 65 -11.14 -7.12 41.27
N ASP A 66 -9.94 -6.57 41.43
CA ASP A 66 -9.54 -5.88 42.67
C ASP A 66 -8.26 -5.04 42.46
N ALA A 67 -7.94 -4.20 43.46
CA ALA A 67 -6.71 -3.39 43.54
C ALA A 67 -6.52 -2.25 42.50
N LEU A 68 -7.47 -1.32 42.47
CA LEU A 68 -7.17 0.09 42.15
C LEU A 68 -6.82 0.87 43.43
N LEU A 69 -6.13 2.01 43.26
CA LEU A 69 -5.88 3.08 44.26
C LEU A 69 -4.93 2.80 45.44
N SER A 70 -3.70 3.35 45.37
CA SER A 70 -2.97 3.83 46.55
C SER A 70 -1.93 4.90 46.19
N SER A 71 -1.83 5.93 47.02
CA SER A 71 -0.87 7.06 47.00
C SER A 71 -0.89 8.03 45.81
N SER A 72 -1.08 9.32 46.13
CA SER A 72 -0.98 10.47 45.23
C SER A 72 -0.18 11.59 45.91
N SER A 73 0.84 12.16 45.25
CA SER A 73 1.10 13.63 45.22
C SER A 73 2.41 14.02 44.52
N GLU A 74 2.26 14.91 43.53
CA GLU A 74 3.11 16.07 43.20
C GLU A 74 4.64 16.03 43.39
N SER A 75 5.38 16.02 42.27
CA SER A 75 6.32 17.13 41.96
C SER A 75 6.78 17.21 40.49
N ALA A 76 6.37 18.31 39.84
CA ALA A 76 7.04 19.08 38.79
C ALA A 76 8.01 18.41 37.76
N VAL A 77 7.52 18.32 36.52
CA VAL A 77 8.16 18.86 35.29
C VAL A 77 9.69 18.77 35.17
N LYS A 78 10.17 17.66 34.57
CA LYS A 78 11.32 17.57 33.62
C LYS A 78 11.40 16.14 33.07
N GLY A 79 11.85 15.97 31.82
CA GLY A 79 12.16 14.63 31.27
C GLY A 79 11.43 14.18 29.99
N ALA A 80 10.76 15.07 29.26
CA ALA A 80 10.17 14.75 27.94
C ALA A 80 11.25 14.62 26.84
N SER A 81 12.26 13.76 27.03
CA SER A 81 13.40 13.62 26.10
C SER A 81 14.15 12.27 26.21
N GLU A 82 13.46 11.17 26.56
CA GLU A 82 14.16 9.86 26.67
C GLU A 82 13.33 8.63 26.24
N ILE A 83 12.29 8.80 25.41
CA ILE A 83 11.60 7.67 24.78
C ILE A 83 12.44 7.13 23.61
N GLY A 84 13.39 6.26 23.94
CA GLY A 84 13.80 5.16 23.07
C GLY A 84 14.56 5.52 21.79
N ALA A 85 15.52 6.44 21.85
CA ALA A 85 16.50 6.65 20.76
C ALA A 85 17.50 5.49 20.62
N LYS A 86 17.01 4.27 20.37
CA LYS A 86 17.83 3.16 19.86
C LYS A 86 18.50 3.63 18.57
N ALA A 87 19.80 3.34 18.40
CA ALA A 87 20.55 3.68 17.21
C ALA A 87 19.84 3.14 15.95
N ARG A 88 19.33 4.05 15.11
CA ARG A 88 18.73 3.71 13.82
C ARG A 88 19.84 3.33 12.83
N GLY A 89 19.50 2.52 11.84
CA GLY A 89 20.48 1.76 11.06
C GLY A 89 21.39 2.58 10.13
N THR A 90 22.34 1.88 9.50
CA THR A 90 23.38 2.46 8.66
C THR A 90 22.90 2.70 7.23
N TRP A 91 23.19 3.89 6.68
CA TRP A 91 23.01 4.17 5.26
C TRP A 91 24.34 4.22 4.50
N THR A 92 24.34 3.72 3.26
CA THR A 92 25.51 3.58 2.41
C THR A 92 25.18 4.02 0.98
N THR A 93 25.98 4.92 0.40
CA THR A 93 25.90 5.23 -1.04
C THR A 93 26.38 4.03 -1.86
N LEU A 94 25.55 3.54 -2.78
CA LEU A 94 25.89 2.45 -3.70
C LEU A 94 26.39 2.97 -5.06
N SER A 95 25.76 4.04 -5.57
CA SER A 95 26.08 4.61 -6.88
C SER A 95 25.72 6.09 -6.97
N TRP A 96 26.37 6.79 -7.90
CA TRP A 96 25.98 8.13 -8.37
C TRP A 96 25.33 8.11 -9.77
N SER A 97 25.41 6.99 -10.50
CA SER A 97 24.68 6.74 -11.74
C SER A 97 24.12 5.30 -11.70
N PRO A 98 22.83 5.12 -11.38
CA PRO A 98 21.91 6.15 -10.89
C PRO A 98 22.32 6.61 -9.49
N ARG A 99 21.80 7.72 -8.99
CA ARG A 99 21.95 8.08 -7.57
C ARG A 99 21.21 7.04 -6.74
N ALA A 100 21.93 6.17 -6.04
CA ALA A 100 21.37 5.04 -5.31
C ALA A 100 22.04 4.84 -3.94
N PHE A 101 21.22 4.60 -2.92
CA PHE A 101 21.59 4.50 -1.52
C PHE A 101 20.86 3.33 -0.88
N LEU A 102 21.51 2.59 0.01
CA LEU A 102 20.90 1.56 0.84
C LEU A 102 20.82 2.07 2.28
N TYR A 103 19.68 1.90 2.93
CA TYR A 103 19.48 2.12 4.37
C TYR A 103 19.16 0.75 4.99
N GLN A 104 20.09 0.24 5.77
CA GLN A 104 19.98 -1.04 6.45
C GLN A 104 19.14 -0.88 7.72
N ASN A 105 18.27 -1.84 8.04
CA ASN A 105 17.34 -1.74 9.18
C ASN A 105 16.49 -0.43 9.14
N PHE A 106 16.01 -0.04 7.96
CA PHE A 106 15.12 1.11 7.76
C PHE A 106 13.75 0.92 8.41
N LEU A 107 13.22 -0.32 8.40
CA LEU A 107 12.01 -0.74 9.12
C LEU A 107 12.35 -1.67 10.28
N THR A 108 11.50 -1.68 11.31
CA THR A 108 11.46 -2.76 12.30
C THR A 108 10.72 -3.98 11.76
N GLU A 109 10.89 -5.14 12.41
CA GLU A 109 10.14 -6.35 12.02
C GLU A 109 8.63 -6.20 12.17
N ASP A 110 8.17 -5.49 13.21
CA ASP A 110 6.76 -5.21 13.44
C ASP A 110 6.18 -4.31 12.35
N GLU A 111 6.94 -3.31 11.89
CA GLU A 111 6.56 -2.46 10.75
C GLU A 111 6.46 -3.28 9.47
N CYS A 112 7.38 -4.22 9.22
CA CYS A 112 7.31 -5.10 8.05
C CYS A 112 6.04 -5.96 8.04
N GLU A 113 5.72 -6.66 9.13
CA GLU A 113 4.52 -7.52 9.16
C GLU A 113 3.22 -6.69 9.19
N HIS A 114 3.20 -5.51 9.83
CA HIS A 114 2.06 -4.57 9.77
C HIS A 114 1.79 -4.10 8.34
N LEU A 115 2.82 -3.70 7.58
CA LEU A 115 2.66 -3.25 6.20
C LEU A 115 2.22 -4.38 5.25
N ILE A 116 2.60 -5.64 5.52
CA ILE A 116 2.03 -6.80 4.83
C ILE A 116 0.54 -6.96 5.17
N ALA A 117 0.20 -6.93 6.47
CA ALA A 117 -1.18 -7.15 6.94
C ALA A 117 -2.20 -6.13 6.41
N LEU A 118 -1.80 -4.88 6.17
CA LEU A 118 -2.66 -3.85 5.57
C LEU A 118 -3.11 -4.17 4.13
N GLY A 119 -2.35 -4.98 3.40
CA GLY A 119 -2.58 -5.26 1.98
C GLY A 119 -2.79 -6.73 1.59
N GLU A 120 -2.41 -7.71 2.41
CA GLU A 120 -2.42 -9.14 2.04
C GLU A 120 -3.76 -9.63 1.47
N LYS A 121 -4.88 -9.28 2.12
CA LYS A 121 -6.24 -9.64 1.67
C LYS A 121 -6.68 -8.96 0.36
N LYS A 122 -5.96 -7.93 -0.09
CA LYS A 122 -6.25 -7.10 -1.27
C LYS A 122 -5.25 -7.32 -2.42
N LEU A 123 -4.37 -8.32 -2.31
CA LEU A 123 -3.36 -8.62 -3.32
C LEU A 123 -3.98 -9.27 -4.57
N GLU A 124 -4.05 -8.50 -5.65
CA GLU A 124 -4.48 -8.99 -6.96
C GLU A 124 -3.27 -9.20 -7.89
N ARG A 125 -3.46 -9.94 -8.98
CA ARG A 125 -2.39 -10.17 -9.97
C ARG A 125 -2.05 -8.85 -10.66
N SER A 126 -0.77 -8.43 -10.58
CA SER A 126 -0.33 -7.13 -11.09
C SER A 126 -0.55 -7.01 -12.60
N THR A 127 -1.13 -5.89 -13.02
CA THR A 127 -1.20 -5.44 -14.42
C THR A 127 -0.18 -4.33 -14.69
N VAL A 128 0.05 -4.01 -15.96
CA VAL A 128 0.84 -2.85 -16.38
C VAL A 128 0.11 -2.10 -17.50
N VAL A 129 0.11 -0.77 -17.46
CA VAL A 129 -0.58 0.06 -18.45
C VAL A 129 0.25 0.11 -19.74
N GLY A 130 -0.09 -0.75 -20.70
CA GLY A 130 0.56 -0.78 -22.01
C GLY A 130 0.24 0.45 -22.87
N SER A 131 1.21 0.93 -23.66
CA SER A 131 1.12 2.15 -24.49
C SER A 131 0.08 2.12 -25.63
N LYS A 132 -0.69 1.03 -25.75
CA LYS A 132 -1.89 0.89 -26.58
C LYS A 132 -2.90 0.08 -25.76
N GLY A 133 -3.92 0.77 -25.23
CA GLY A 133 -4.70 0.26 -24.11
C GLY A 133 -5.59 -0.94 -24.44
N LYS A 134 -5.50 -1.96 -23.59
CA LYS A 134 -6.67 -2.57 -22.95
C LYS A 134 -6.40 -2.69 -21.44
N GLU A 135 -7.44 -2.49 -20.67
CA GLU A 135 -7.42 -2.67 -19.22
C GLU A 135 -7.57 -4.17 -18.92
N GLY A 136 -6.66 -4.75 -18.14
CA GLY A 136 -6.68 -6.17 -17.75
C GLY A 136 -5.77 -7.14 -18.52
N ASP A 137 -4.94 -6.70 -19.48
CA ASP A 137 -3.96 -7.60 -20.12
C ASP A 137 -2.87 -8.05 -19.11
N VAL A 138 -2.85 -9.34 -18.80
CA VAL A 138 -1.86 -9.97 -17.89
C VAL A 138 -0.50 -10.07 -18.59
N HIS A 139 0.29 -9.01 -18.49
CA HIS A 139 1.56 -8.89 -19.18
C HIS A 139 2.66 -9.75 -18.56
N SER A 140 3.46 -10.43 -19.38
CA SER A 140 4.62 -11.22 -18.93
C SER A 140 5.74 -10.40 -18.29
N ALA A 141 5.71 -9.08 -18.41
CA ALA A 141 6.75 -8.17 -17.92
C ALA A 141 6.77 -8.03 -16.39
N ARG A 142 5.62 -8.26 -15.73
CA ARG A 142 5.47 -8.14 -14.28
C ARG A 142 4.51 -9.22 -13.80
N THR A 143 5.02 -10.20 -13.09
CA THR A 143 4.27 -11.44 -12.76
C THR A 143 3.88 -11.56 -11.29
N SER A 144 4.19 -10.53 -10.48
CA SER A 144 3.83 -10.36 -9.07
C SER A 144 2.32 -10.32 -8.80
N PHE A 145 1.97 -10.45 -7.52
CA PHE A 145 0.75 -9.88 -6.96
C PHE A 145 1.04 -8.50 -6.36
N GLY A 146 0.04 -7.62 -6.30
CA GLY A 146 0.19 -6.29 -5.73
C GLY A 146 -1.13 -5.63 -5.33
N THR A 147 -1.03 -4.59 -4.52
CA THR A 147 -2.15 -3.73 -4.12
C THR A 147 -1.65 -2.34 -3.72
N PHE A 148 -2.55 -1.37 -3.61
CA PHE A 148 -2.24 -0.03 -3.13
C PHE A 148 -2.89 0.22 -1.76
N ILE A 149 -2.12 0.79 -0.84
CA ILE A 149 -2.55 1.14 0.51
C ILE A 149 -2.54 2.68 0.63
N THR A 150 -3.70 3.25 0.94
CA THR A 150 -3.93 4.68 1.18
C THR A 150 -2.85 5.28 2.10
N ARG A 151 -2.36 6.50 1.79
CA ARG A 151 -1.35 7.15 2.62
C ARG A 151 -1.93 7.45 4.00
N ARG A 152 -1.08 7.57 5.02
CA ARG A 152 -1.45 7.89 6.41
C ARG A 152 -2.47 6.95 7.09
N LEU A 153 -2.90 5.85 6.45
CA LEU A 153 -3.97 4.94 6.90
C LEU A 153 -3.82 4.41 8.33
N THR A 154 -2.59 4.32 8.85
CA THR A 154 -2.31 3.96 10.25
C THR A 154 -1.18 4.82 10.82
N PRO A 155 -1.06 4.95 12.16
CA PRO A 155 0.09 5.60 12.79
C PRO A 155 1.43 4.96 12.39
N THR A 156 1.48 3.63 12.26
CA THR A 156 2.66 2.89 11.80
C THR A 156 3.05 3.27 10.38
N LEU A 157 2.09 3.27 9.43
CA LEU A 157 2.34 3.70 8.05
C LEU A 157 2.77 5.17 8.01
N SER A 158 2.12 6.04 8.79
CA SER A 158 2.49 7.46 8.91
C SER A 158 3.95 7.64 9.33
N ALA A 159 4.40 6.93 10.38
CA ALA A 159 5.77 6.98 10.87
C ALA A 159 6.82 6.39 9.90
N VAL A 160 6.40 5.53 8.97
CA VAL A 160 7.22 5.06 7.85
C VAL A 160 7.25 6.09 6.72
N GLU A 161 6.12 6.71 6.39
CA GLU A 161 6.03 7.75 5.36
C GLU A 161 6.84 9.01 5.72
N ASP A 162 6.86 9.40 7.00
CA ASP A 162 7.74 10.47 7.49
C ASP A 162 9.22 10.08 7.41
N ARG A 163 9.56 8.81 7.67
CA ARG A 163 10.93 8.29 7.52
C ARG A 163 11.38 8.20 6.06
N VAL A 164 10.46 7.92 5.14
CA VAL A 164 10.68 8.01 3.68
C VAL A 164 10.91 9.47 3.27
N ALA A 165 10.21 10.43 3.89
CA ALA A 165 10.44 11.85 3.65
C ALA A 165 11.81 12.33 4.18
N GLU A 166 12.19 11.91 5.40
CA GLU A 166 13.51 12.15 6.00
C GLU A 166 14.64 11.56 5.12
N TYR A 167 14.49 10.30 4.68
CA TYR A 167 15.50 9.60 3.90
C TYR A 167 15.65 10.13 2.47
N SER A 168 14.55 10.50 1.81
CA SER A 168 14.59 11.06 0.45
C SER A 168 14.88 12.56 0.39
N GLY A 169 14.68 13.28 1.50
CA GLY A 169 14.72 14.75 1.56
C GLY A 169 13.51 15.43 0.91
N ILE A 170 12.43 14.68 0.59
CA ILE A 170 11.25 15.17 -0.13
C ILE A 170 10.01 15.04 0.76
N PRO A 171 9.17 16.09 0.93
CA PRO A 171 8.00 16.03 1.82
C PRO A 171 7.03 14.91 1.47
N TRP A 172 6.44 14.27 2.49
CA TRP A 172 5.57 13.10 2.32
C TRP A 172 4.40 13.29 1.36
N ARG A 173 3.89 14.53 1.18
CA ARG A 173 2.79 14.84 0.26
C ARG A 173 3.15 14.59 -1.21
N HIS A 174 4.43 14.52 -1.56
CA HIS A 174 4.91 14.11 -2.88
C HIS A 174 4.85 12.59 -3.11
N GLN A 175 4.60 11.79 -2.07
CA GLN A 175 4.54 10.33 -2.18
C GLN A 175 3.18 9.87 -2.70
N GLU A 176 3.18 8.80 -3.50
CA GLU A 176 1.97 8.04 -3.87
C GLU A 176 1.45 7.17 -2.71
N GLN A 177 0.31 6.50 -2.90
CA GLN A 177 -0.09 5.37 -2.05
C GLN A 177 1.05 4.33 -1.96
N LEU A 178 1.14 3.63 -0.83
CA LEU A 178 2.12 2.55 -0.67
C LEU A 178 1.73 1.36 -1.55
N GLN A 179 2.56 1.01 -2.54
CA GLN A 179 2.33 -0.19 -3.34
C GLN A 179 2.95 -1.41 -2.65
N LEU A 180 2.13 -2.27 -2.05
CA LEU A 180 2.56 -3.57 -1.53
C LEU A 180 2.65 -4.59 -2.67
N LEU A 181 3.70 -5.40 -2.67
CA LEU A 181 3.99 -6.41 -3.70
C LEU A 181 4.43 -7.74 -3.08
N ARG A 182 3.96 -8.83 -3.69
CA ARG A 182 4.32 -10.21 -3.34
C ARG A 182 4.82 -10.95 -4.58
N TYR A 183 5.97 -11.60 -4.46
CA TYR A 183 6.56 -12.44 -5.51
C TYR A 183 6.72 -13.87 -5.00
N GLU A 184 6.03 -14.79 -5.66
CA GLU A 184 6.15 -16.23 -5.47
C GLU A 184 7.25 -16.83 -6.38
N LYS A 185 7.44 -18.15 -6.32
CA LYS A 185 8.45 -18.86 -7.11
C LYS A 185 8.30 -18.60 -8.62
N GLY A 186 9.35 -18.07 -9.24
CA GLY A 186 9.43 -17.72 -10.65
C GLY A 186 8.82 -16.36 -11.00
N GLN A 187 8.27 -15.61 -10.04
CA GLN A 187 7.73 -14.27 -10.30
C GLN A 187 8.83 -13.21 -10.26
N GLU A 188 8.72 -12.24 -11.17
CA GLU A 188 9.71 -11.19 -11.44
C GLU A 188 9.04 -9.88 -11.89
N TYR A 189 9.87 -8.85 -12.03
CA TYR A 189 9.56 -7.65 -12.80
C TYR A 189 10.78 -7.32 -13.66
N VAL A 190 10.65 -7.39 -14.99
CA VAL A 190 11.73 -7.10 -15.95
C VAL A 190 12.24 -5.65 -15.84
N ALA A 191 13.38 -5.37 -16.46
CA ALA A 191 14.00 -4.04 -16.43
C ALA A 191 13.05 -2.92 -16.92
N HIS A 192 12.89 -1.88 -16.10
CA HIS A 192 12.02 -0.73 -16.34
C HIS A 192 12.53 0.55 -15.64
N HIS A 193 11.88 1.68 -15.91
CA HIS A 193 12.15 2.97 -15.25
C HIS A 193 10.88 3.48 -14.58
N ASP A 194 11.00 3.97 -13.34
CA ASP A 194 9.87 4.54 -12.60
C ASP A 194 9.51 5.96 -13.05
N GLY A 195 10.47 6.74 -13.55
CA GLY A 195 10.27 8.16 -13.90
C GLY A 195 9.31 8.43 -15.07
N ILE A 196 8.85 7.39 -15.78
CA ILE A 196 7.97 7.53 -16.95
C ILE A 196 6.51 7.40 -16.50
N VAL A 197 5.89 8.55 -16.22
CA VAL A 197 4.43 8.67 -16.05
C VAL A 197 3.75 8.76 -17.43
N SER A 198 2.48 8.41 -17.51
CA SER A 198 1.66 8.44 -18.72
C SER A 198 1.55 9.86 -19.33
N LYS A 199 1.11 9.95 -20.60
CA LYS A 199 0.95 11.23 -21.31
C LYS A 199 -0.26 12.04 -20.81
N GLY A 200 -0.14 12.60 -19.62
CA GLY A 200 -1.08 13.54 -19.00
C GLY A 200 -0.40 14.26 -17.82
N ASN A 201 -0.74 15.53 -17.63
CA ASN A 201 -0.41 16.40 -16.48
C ASN A 201 1.08 16.66 -16.12
N GLY A 202 2.03 15.88 -16.63
CA GLY A 202 3.46 16.24 -16.61
C GLY A 202 4.15 16.13 -15.25
N GLU A 203 3.58 15.36 -14.32
CA GLU A 203 4.24 14.98 -13.07
C GLU A 203 5.20 13.81 -13.29
N LYS A 204 6.35 13.85 -12.61
CA LYS A 204 7.43 12.85 -12.74
C LYS A 204 7.73 12.25 -11.37
N ARG A 205 7.88 10.92 -11.34
CA ARG A 205 8.43 10.17 -10.21
C ARG A 205 9.94 10.36 -10.13
N ILE A 206 10.39 11.37 -9.38
CA ILE A 206 11.82 11.74 -9.26
C ILE A 206 12.63 10.76 -8.42
N ALA A 207 11.99 10.07 -7.47
CA ALA A 207 12.62 9.10 -6.60
C ALA A 207 11.70 7.91 -6.28
N THR A 208 12.33 6.78 -5.97
CA THR A 208 11.69 5.56 -5.49
C THR A 208 12.39 5.10 -4.22
N VAL A 209 11.61 4.83 -3.16
CA VAL A 209 12.07 4.06 -1.99
C VAL A 209 11.41 2.70 -2.03
N LEU A 210 12.22 1.65 -2.20
CA LEU A 210 11.81 0.25 -2.22
C LEU A 210 12.23 -0.41 -0.90
N MET A 211 11.24 -0.76 -0.08
CA MET A 211 11.42 -1.42 1.22
C MET A 211 11.24 -2.93 1.09
N PHE A 212 12.12 -3.71 1.71
CA PHE A 212 12.04 -5.17 1.74
C PHE A 212 11.34 -5.66 3.01
N LEU A 213 10.08 -6.09 2.89
CA LEU A 213 9.27 -6.51 4.04
C LEU A 213 9.47 -7.98 4.42
N ARG A 214 9.86 -8.82 3.45
CA ARG A 214 10.24 -10.21 3.67
C ARG A 214 11.25 -10.66 2.63
N GLU A 215 12.36 -11.21 3.10
CA GLU A 215 13.41 -11.75 2.24
C GLU A 215 13.04 -13.15 1.71
N PRO A 216 13.26 -13.43 0.41
CA PRO A 216 13.21 -14.78 -0.14
C PRO A 216 14.46 -15.57 0.28
N GLU A 217 14.39 -16.91 0.21
CA GLU A 217 15.55 -17.76 0.49
C GLU A 217 16.64 -17.66 -0.60
N PHE A 218 16.24 -17.41 -1.86
CA PHE A 218 17.16 -17.22 -2.99
C PHE A 218 16.48 -16.53 -4.18
N GLY A 219 17.26 -15.71 -4.90
CA GLY A 219 16.77 -14.85 -5.98
C GLY A 219 16.05 -13.60 -5.44
N GLY A 220 15.21 -12.99 -6.26
CA GLY A 220 14.45 -11.81 -5.87
C GLY A 220 15.28 -10.53 -5.70
N GLU A 221 16.50 -10.47 -6.25
CA GLU A 221 17.36 -9.29 -6.20
C GLU A 221 16.72 -8.07 -6.88
N THR A 222 17.04 -6.87 -6.38
CA THR A 222 16.80 -5.64 -7.15
C THR A 222 18.07 -5.31 -7.92
N HIS A 223 18.04 -5.53 -9.23
CA HIS A 223 19.20 -5.42 -10.12
C HIS A 223 19.15 -4.13 -10.95
N PHE A 224 20.27 -3.43 -11.05
CA PHE A 224 20.45 -2.21 -11.86
C PHE A 224 21.45 -2.51 -12.99
N PRO A 225 21.00 -2.99 -14.17
CA PRO A 225 21.89 -3.51 -15.22
C PRO A 225 22.82 -2.46 -15.83
N ASP A 226 22.35 -1.21 -15.92
CA ASP A 226 23.02 -0.12 -16.64
C ASP A 226 23.79 0.83 -15.69
N ALA A 227 23.84 0.49 -14.40
CA ALA A 227 24.48 1.30 -13.37
C ALA A 227 26.01 1.26 -13.38
N THR A 228 26.62 2.39 -12.99
CA THR A 228 28.06 2.52 -12.70
C THR A 228 28.27 2.65 -11.18
N PRO A 229 28.24 1.54 -10.41
CA PRO A 229 28.38 1.54 -8.95
C PRO A 229 29.74 2.08 -8.48
N LEU A 230 29.78 2.56 -7.24
CA LEU A 230 31.02 2.97 -6.58
C LEU A 230 32.03 1.81 -6.48
N PRO A 231 33.35 2.08 -6.44
CA PRO A 231 34.38 1.01 -6.45
C PRO A 231 34.22 -0.03 -5.33
N ALA A 232 33.81 0.39 -4.12
CA ALA A 232 33.53 -0.53 -3.02
C ALA A 232 32.34 -1.45 -3.32
N THR A 233 31.20 -0.87 -3.71
CA THR A 233 29.98 -1.58 -4.13
C THR A 233 30.25 -2.53 -5.30
N ARG A 234 31.05 -2.10 -6.28
CA ARG A 234 31.49 -2.94 -7.41
C ARG A 234 32.33 -4.13 -6.94
N SER A 235 33.26 -3.92 -6.01
CA SER A 235 34.10 -4.99 -5.45
C SER A 235 33.29 -6.00 -4.64
N GLU A 236 32.33 -5.54 -3.82
CA GLU A 236 31.43 -6.41 -3.06
C GLU A 236 30.50 -7.20 -3.98
N PHE A 237 29.92 -6.54 -4.99
CA PHE A 237 29.07 -7.17 -6.00
C PHE A 237 29.81 -8.28 -6.75
N LEU A 238 31.01 -7.99 -7.28
CA LEU A 238 31.84 -8.96 -7.99
C LEU A 238 32.27 -10.13 -7.09
N GLY A 239 32.52 -9.89 -5.80
CA GLY A 239 32.78 -10.93 -4.81
C GLY A 239 31.55 -11.76 -4.40
N SER A 240 30.33 -11.32 -4.74
CA SER A 240 29.08 -11.92 -4.27
C SER A 240 28.41 -12.90 -5.24
N ARG A 241 29.07 -13.29 -6.35
CA ARG A 241 28.53 -14.22 -7.37
C ARG A 241 27.78 -15.44 -6.82
N ALA A 242 28.31 -16.06 -5.76
CA ALA A 242 27.75 -17.28 -5.15
C ALA A 242 26.47 -17.04 -4.32
N LYS A 243 26.13 -15.78 -4.02
CA LYS A 243 24.90 -15.37 -3.31
C LYS A 243 23.80 -14.88 -4.26
N LEU A 244 24.11 -14.74 -5.55
CA LEU A 244 23.26 -14.11 -6.56
C LEU A 244 22.70 -15.16 -7.53
N SER A 245 21.44 -14.97 -7.92
CA SER A 245 20.83 -15.60 -9.09
C SER A 245 21.55 -15.18 -10.39
N ASP A 246 21.31 -15.89 -11.49
CA ASP A 246 21.96 -15.52 -12.77
C ASP A 246 21.48 -14.15 -13.28
N CYS A 247 20.22 -13.79 -13.00
CA CYS A 247 19.70 -12.43 -13.19
C CYS A 247 20.39 -11.43 -12.24
N GLY A 248 20.50 -11.77 -10.95
CA GLY A 248 21.17 -10.92 -9.95
C GLY A 248 22.66 -10.74 -10.22
N TRP A 249 23.30 -11.63 -10.97
CA TRP A 249 24.69 -11.52 -11.40
C TRP A 249 24.87 -10.76 -12.73
N ASN A 250 24.01 -11.01 -13.72
CA ASN A 250 24.03 -10.40 -15.05
C ASN A 250 25.45 -10.25 -15.64
N GLU A 251 26.21 -11.36 -15.68
CA GLU A 251 27.59 -11.41 -16.21
C GLU A 251 28.62 -10.51 -15.49
N GLY A 252 28.30 -9.95 -14.32
CA GLY A 252 29.12 -8.97 -13.61
C GLY A 252 28.90 -7.51 -14.07
N ARG A 253 27.79 -7.26 -14.78
CA ARG A 253 27.32 -5.95 -15.22
C ARG A 253 26.51 -5.25 -14.12
N GLY A 254 26.48 -3.93 -14.11
CA GLY A 254 25.67 -3.17 -13.15
C GLY A 254 26.03 -3.41 -11.69
N PHE A 255 25.01 -3.46 -10.82
CA PHE A 255 25.06 -4.06 -9.48
C PHE A 255 23.68 -4.60 -9.07
N SER A 256 23.63 -5.33 -7.95
CA SER A 256 22.37 -5.83 -7.37
C SER A 256 22.32 -5.60 -5.86
N VAL A 257 21.13 -5.24 -5.36
CA VAL A 257 20.80 -5.32 -3.94
C VAL A 257 20.08 -6.62 -3.65
N ILE A 258 20.65 -7.43 -2.76
CA ILE A 258 20.01 -8.64 -2.24
C ILE A 258 18.93 -8.19 -1.23
N PRO A 259 17.66 -8.62 -1.36
CA PRO A 259 16.61 -8.29 -0.41
C PRO A 259 16.96 -8.78 1.01
N ARG A 260 16.76 -7.92 2.02
CA ARG A 260 16.88 -8.25 3.44
C ARG A 260 15.71 -7.69 4.22
N LYS A 261 15.09 -8.45 5.13
CA LYS A 261 13.95 -7.96 5.91
C LYS A 261 14.34 -6.70 6.70
N GLY A 262 13.62 -5.61 6.46
CA GLY A 262 13.83 -4.32 7.12
C GLY A 262 14.71 -3.33 6.36
N ASP A 263 15.47 -3.76 5.35
CA ASP A 263 16.30 -2.85 4.54
C ASP A 263 15.45 -2.08 3.51
N ALA A 264 15.91 -0.90 3.11
CA ALA A 264 15.30 -0.11 2.03
C ALA A 264 16.36 0.50 1.11
N ILE A 265 16.10 0.52 -0.20
CA ILE A 265 16.92 1.23 -1.18
C ILE A 265 16.18 2.49 -1.66
N LEU A 266 16.84 3.64 -1.59
CA LEU A 266 16.45 4.87 -2.28
C LEU A 266 17.23 4.99 -3.59
N PHE A 267 16.53 5.21 -4.70
CA PHE A 267 17.15 5.58 -5.97
C PHE A 267 16.35 6.66 -6.70
N PHE A 268 17.02 7.40 -7.59
CA PHE A 268 16.43 8.51 -8.33
C PHE A 268 16.32 8.20 -9.83
N SER A 269 15.14 8.43 -10.40
CA SER A 269 14.85 8.21 -11.84
C SER A 269 15.45 9.28 -12.77
N HIS A 270 15.91 10.38 -12.19
CA HIS A 270 16.35 11.57 -12.91
C HIS A 270 17.67 12.13 -12.35
N HIS A 271 18.48 12.67 -13.24
CA HIS A 271 19.63 13.51 -12.91
C HIS A 271 19.17 14.83 -12.23
N ILE A 272 20.10 15.54 -11.57
CA ILE A 272 19.78 16.77 -10.80
C ILE A 272 19.28 17.92 -11.70
N ASN A 273 19.59 17.89 -12.99
CA ASN A 273 19.09 18.82 -14.02
C ASN A 273 17.66 18.48 -14.53
N GLY A 274 17.01 17.45 -14.00
CA GLY A 274 15.65 17.05 -14.38
C GLY A 274 15.52 16.21 -15.67
N THR A 275 16.63 15.81 -16.30
CA THR A 275 16.62 14.81 -17.39
C THR A 275 16.54 13.39 -16.83
N SER A 276 16.01 12.44 -17.58
CA SER A 276 16.04 11.01 -17.22
C SER A 276 17.45 10.51 -16.98
N ASP A 277 17.59 9.59 -16.03
CA ASP A 277 18.83 8.85 -15.74
C ASP A 277 18.64 7.42 -16.25
N ASP A 278 19.21 7.09 -17.42
CA ASP A 278 19.01 5.76 -18.03
C ASP A 278 19.62 4.64 -17.17
N ALA A 279 20.61 4.96 -16.31
CA ALA A 279 21.15 4.03 -15.33
C ALA A 279 20.15 3.66 -14.21
N ALA A 280 19.04 4.40 -14.06
CA ALA A 280 17.93 4.06 -13.16
C ALA A 280 17.00 2.95 -13.73
N SER A 281 17.33 2.41 -14.91
CA SER A 281 16.89 1.09 -15.37
C SER A 281 17.10 0.06 -14.26
N HIS A 282 16.03 -0.60 -13.81
CA HIS A 282 16.11 -1.59 -12.74
C HIS A 282 15.06 -2.71 -12.88
N ALA A 283 15.37 -3.87 -12.32
CA ALA A 283 14.54 -5.08 -12.36
C ALA A 283 14.38 -5.69 -10.95
N SER A 284 13.27 -6.38 -10.71
CA SER A 284 13.17 -7.36 -9.62
C SER A 284 13.37 -8.75 -10.22
N CYS A 285 14.56 -9.31 -10.04
CA CYS A 285 14.91 -10.64 -10.53
C CYS A 285 13.94 -11.73 -10.02
N PRO A 286 13.83 -12.88 -10.73
CA PRO A 286 12.97 -13.98 -10.32
C PRO A 286 13.21 -14.41 -8.87
N THR A 287 12.13 -14.51 -8.08
CA THR A 287 12.18 -15.15 -6.76
C THR A 287 12.29 -16.66 -6.97
N LEU A 288 13.41 -17.28 -6.61
CA LEU A 288 13.68 -18.69 -6.96
C LEU A 288 13.30 -19.66 -5.82
N ARG A 289 13.39 -19.21 -4.57
CA ARG A 289 13.00 -19.93 -3.35
C ARG A 289 12.44 -18.97 -2.29
N GLY A 290 11.54 -19.43 -1.44
CA GLY A 290 10.81 -18.57 -0.50
C GLY A 290 9.77 -17.66 -1.19
N ILE A 291 9.36 -16.59 -0.49
CA ILE A 291 8.41 -15.57 -0.97
C ILE A 291 8.99 -14.19 -0.64
N LYS A 292 9.19 -13.35 -1.64
CA LYS A 292 9.62 -11.95 -1.45
C LYS A 292 8.41 -11.05 -1.25
N TYR A 293 8.46 -10.21 -0.22
CA TYR A 293 7.54 -9.06 -0.09
C TYR A 293 8.33 -7.75 -0.14
N THR A 294 7.80 -6.79 -0.87
CA THR A 294 8.32 -5.42 -0.92
C THR A 294 7.19 -4.41 -0.85
N ALA A 295 7.48 -3.23 -0.31
CA ALA A 295 6.60 -2.08 -0.46
C ALA A 295 7.35 -0.93 -1.15
N THR A 296 6.72 -0.34 -2.16
CA THR A 296 7.29 0.73 -2.98
C THR A 296 6.62 2.06 -2.66
N LYS A 297 7.44 3.09 -2.44
CA LYS A 297 7.03 4.50 -2.42
C LYS A 297 7.66 5.23 -3.60
N TRP A 298 6.83 5.56 -4.58
CA TRP A 298 7.15 6.52 -5.63
C TRP A 298 6.94 7.95 -5.12
N ILE A 299 7.83 8.86 -5.49
CA ILE A 299 7.88 10.23 -4.98
C ILE A 299 8.00 11.21 -6.16
N HIS A 300 7.11 12.19 -6.21
CA HIS A 300 6.96 13.13 -7.33
C HIS A 300 7.75 14.43 -7.19
N GLU A 301 7.97 15.10 -8.32
CA GLU A 301 8.55 16.46 -8.40
C GLU A 301 7.70 17.50 -7.64
N LYS A 302 6.38 17.27 -7.55
CA LYS A 302 5.37 18.10 -6.86
C LYS A 302 4.65 17.30 -5.79
N GLU A 303 3.84 17.96 -4.96
CA GLU A 303 2.87 17.26 -4.13
C GLU A 303 1.93 16.41 -5.02
N PHE A 304 1.76 15.14 -4.66
CA PHE A 304 1.01 14.16 -5.44
C PHE A 304 -0.47 14.32 -5.15
N ASP A 305 -1.20 14.83 -6.15
CA ASP A 305 -2.66 14.84 -6.16
C ASP A 305 -3.16 13.39 -6.30
N THR A 306 -3.90 12.92 -5.30
CA THR A 306 -4.56 11.61 -5.35
C THR A 306 -5.83 11.64 -6.19
N THR A 307 -6.23 12.81 -6.72
CA THR A 307 -7.51 13.13 -7.39
C THR A 307 -8.77 12.93 -6.53
N THR A 308 -8.59 12.45 -5.30
CA THR A 308 -9.59 12.32 -4.24
C THR A 308 -9.62 13.52 -3.29
N PHE A 309 -8.63 14.42 -3.33
CA PHE A 309 -8.50 15.50 -2.35
C PHE A 309 -9.62 16.54 -2.47
N GLU A 310 -10.66 16.38 -1.65
CA GLU A 310 -11.66 17.42 -1.41
C GLU A 310 -11.06 18.53 -0.54
N THR A 311 -11.21 19.80 -0.97
CA THR A 311 -10.94 20.97 -0.14
C THR A 311 -11.75 20.86 1.15
N PRO A 312 -11.13 20.84 2.34
CA PRO A 312 -11.87 20.73 3.59
C PRO A 312 -12.86 21.89 3.76
N MET A 313 -14.07 21.57 4.17
CA MET A 313 -15.10 22.54 4.54
C MET A 313 -15.58 22.21 5.95
N CYS A 314 -15.81 23.24 6.76
CA CYS A 314 -16.41 23.05 8.08
C CYS A 314 -17.92 22.83 7.94
N GLU A 315 -18.26 21.57 7.68
CA GLU A 315 -19.61 21.01 7.58
C GLU A 315 -19.61 19.54 8.04
N ASP A 316 -20.80 18.99 8.24
CA ASP A 316 -21.02 17.57 8.50
C ASP A 316 -21.90 17.04 7.37
N LYS A 317 -21.56 15.86 6.84
CA LYS A 317 -22.26 15.21 5.71
C LYS A 317 -23.39 14.28 6.17
N GLU A 318 -23.48 13.98 7.47
CA GLU A 318 -24.47 13.08 8.08
C GLU A 318 -25.13 13.74 9.31
N ASP A 319 -26.45 13.61 9.47
CA ASP A 319 -27.20 14.25 10.57
C ASP A 319 -26.76 13.76 11.98
N MET A 320 -26.21 12.56 12.06
CA MET A 320 -25.80 11.91 13.32
C MET A 320 -24.39 12.28 13.80
N CYS A 321 -23.64 13.07 13.02
CA CYS A 321 -22.22 13.36 13.28
C CYS A 321 -21.94 13.91 14.69
N ASP A 322 -22.79 14.78 15.23
CA ASP A 322 -22.59 15.30 16.59
C ASP A 322 -22.77 14.21 17.65
N GLN A 323 -23.75 13.31 17.49
CA GLN A 323 -23.98 12.21 18.43
C GLN A 323 -22.81 11.21 18.43
N TRP A 324 -22.28 10.89 17.26
CA TRP A 324 -21.09 10.06 17.11
C TRP A 324 -19.83 10.74 17.67
N ALA A 325 -19.67 12.05 17.47
CA ALA A 325 -18.58 12.83 18.05
C ALA A 325 -18.67 12.90 19.59
N ASN A 326 -19.85 13.16 20.17
CA ASN A 326 -20.10 13.06 21.62
C ASN A 326 -19.79 11.65 22.18
N SER A 327 -19.93 10.61 21.34
CA SER A 327 -19.67 9.21 21.71
C SER A 327 -18.19 8.80 21.60
N GLY A 328 -17.30 9.70 21.16
CA GLY A 328 -15.87 9.42 20.97
C GLY A 328 -15.54 8.65 19.69
N GLU A 329 -16.42 8.67 18.68
CA GLU A 329 -16.12 8.04 17.39
C GLU A 329 -15.05 8.79 16.59
N CYS A 330 -14.75 10.06 16.93
CA CYS A 330 -13.66 10.82 16.35
C CYS A 330 -12.30 10.10 16.49
N GLU A 331 -12.07 9.37 17.59
CA GLU A 331 -10.85 8.58 17.80
C GLU A 331 -11.00 7.08 17.54
N LYS A 332 -12.22 6.52 17.64
CA LYS A 332 -12.47 5.09 17.36
C LYS A 332 -12.65 4.79 15.87
N ASN A 333 -13.27 5.72 15.13
CA ASN A 333 -13.47 5.64 13.68
C ASN A 333 -12.95 6.91 12.97
N PRO A 334 -11.66 7.26 13.13
CA PRO A 334 -11.10 8.51 12.63
C PRO A 334 -11.13 8.60 11.10
N VAL A 335 -11.15 7.47 10.38
CA VAL A 335 -11.17 7.42 8.91
C VAL A 335 -12.51 7.90 8.35
N PHE A 336 -13.64 7.49 8.95
CA PHE A 336 -14.96 7.98 8.54
C PHE A 336 -15.26 9.37 9.10
N MET A 337 -15.00 9.57 10.40
CA MET A 337 -15.38 10.82 11.08
C MET A 337 -14.55 12.01 10.61
N MET A 338 -13.22 11.87 10.57
CA MET A 338 -12.28 12.96 10.27
C MET A 338 -11.57 12.81 8.92
N GLY A 339 -11.35 11.60 8.43
CA GLY A 339 -10.57 11.33 7.22
C GLY A 339 -9.06 11.16 7.47
N ILE A 340 -8.31 10.83 6.40
CA ILE A 340 -6.87 10.50 6.44
C ILE A 340 -6.06 11.04 5.25
N GLU A 341 -6.69 11.22 4.08
CA GLU A 341 -6.15 11.95 2.92
C GLU A 341 -7.10 13.09 2.52
N THR A 342 -8.40 12.77 2.51
CA THR A 342 -9.53 13.67 2.27
C THR A 342 -10.21 14.01 3.60
N VAL A 343 -11.06 15.04 3.62
CA VAL A 343 -11.95 15.33 4.77
C VAL A 343 -12.97 14.19 4.96
N GLY A 344 -13.23 13.81 6.22
CA GLY A 344 -14.24 12.83 6.61
C GLY A 344 -15.67 13.39 6.66
N SER A 345 -16.64 12.51 6.91
CA SER A 345 -18.08 12.87 6.92
C SER A 345 -18.50 13.74 8.11
N CYS A 346 -17.75 13.77 9.21
CA CYS A 346 -18.13 14.44 10.46
C CYS A 346 -17.08 15.42 10.96
N SER A 347 -16.39 16.09 10.01
CA SER A 347 -15.24 16.93 10.32
C SER A 347 -15.61 18.08 11.26
N LYS A 348 -16.68 18.84 10.97
CA LYS A 348 -17.16 19.93 11.84
C LYS A 348 -17.48 19.45 13.26
N SER A 349 -18.24 18.37 13.41
CA SER A 349 -18.65 17.85 14.72
C SER A 349 -17.46 17.39 15.56
N CYS A 350 -16.42 16.80 14.95
CA CYS A 350 -15.18 16.44 15.64
C CYS A 350 -14.23 17.64 15.86
N CYS A 351 -14.15 18.58 14.93
CA CYS A 351 -13.35 19.80 15.07
C CYS A 351 -13.87 20.74 16.17
N ALA A 352 -15.13 20.60 16.60
CA ALA A 352 -15.67 21.28 17.77
C ALA A 352 -15.22 20.67 19.13
N ARG A 353 -14.41 19.60 19.12
CA ARG A 353 -14.00 18.83 20.32
C ARG A 353 -12.49 18.94 20.57
N ASP A 354 -11.97 18.16 21.52
CA ASP A 354 -10.53 18.14 21.79
C ASP A 354 -9.74 17.61 20.58
N ARG A 355 -8.87 18.48 20.05
CA ARG A 355 -8.02 18.19 18.88
C ARG A 355 -6.66 17.60 19.25
N SER A 356 -6.36 17.38 20.54
CA SER A 356 -5.07 16.86 21.02
C SER A 356 -4.69 15.52 20.39
N ARG A 357 -5.68 14.68 20.10
CA ARG A 357 -5.54 13.33 19.53
C ARG A 357 -5.60 13.28 18.00
N LEU A 358 -5.97 14.37 17.33
CA LEU A 358 -6.03 14.41 15.87
C LEU A 358 -4.62 14.36 15.27
N SER A 359 -4.45 13.59 14.19
CA SER A 359 -3.23 13.67 13.38
C SER A 359 -3.10 15.04 12.72
N ASP A 360 -1.89 15.43 12.33
CA ASP A 360 -1.68 16.80 11.84
C ASP A 360 -2.47 17.11 10.56
N ILE A 361 -2.72 16.13 9.67
CA ILE A 361 -3.62 16.34 8.53
C ILE A 361 -5.08 16.57 8.97
N GLN A 362 -5.55 15.86 10.00
CA GLN A 362 -6.89 16.04 10.56
C GLN A 362 -7.04 17.38 11.29
N LYS A 363 -5.98 17.90 11.91
CA LYS A 363 -5.97 19.27 12.44
C LYS A 363 -6.16 20.31 11.32
N ARG A 364 -5.57 20.09 10.13
CA ARG A 364 -5.75 20.99 8.97
C ARG A 364 -7.17 20.94 8.41
N PHE A 365 -7.86 19.80 8.50
CA PHE A 365 -9.28 19.73 8.17
C PHE A 365 -10.16 20.60 9.09
N CYS A 366 -9.65 21.04 10.25
CA CYS A 366 -10.31 21.99 11.14
C CYS A 366 -9.98 23.47 10.88
N GLU A 367 -8.97 23.80 10.05
CA GLU A 367 -8.64 25.20 9.69
C GLU A 367 -9.89 25.98 9.23
N PRO A 368 -10.78 25.45 8.35
CA PRO A 368 -12.00 26.13 7.91
C PRO A 368 -13.13 26.20 8.96
N CYS A 369 -12.97 25.56 10.14
CA CYS A 369 -13.86 25.74 11.28
C CYS A 369 -13.41 26.90 12.16
N ASP A 370 -12.10 27.10 12.31
CA ASP A 370 -11.55 28.18 13.12
C ASP A 370 -11.79 29.55 12.49
N GLU A 371 -11.85 29.62 11.15
CA GLU A 371 -12.26 30.83 10.41
C GLU A 371 -13.76 31.18 10.52
N LYS A 372 -14.58 30.33 11.18
CA LYS A 372 -16.03 30.51 11.35
C LYS A 372 -16.47 30.81 12.80
N MET A 373 -15.54 30.98 13.74
CA MET A 373 -15.81 31.28 15.16
C MET A 373 -15.53 32.75 15.51
#